data_AF-A0A543FVF6-F1
#
_entry.id   AF-A0A543FVF6-F1
#
_cell.length_a   1.000
_cell.length_b   1.000
_cell.length_c   1.000
_cell.angle_alpha   90.00
_cell.angle_beta   90.00
_cell.angle_gamma   90.00
#
_symmetry.space_group_name_H-M   'P 1'
#
loop_
_entity.id
_entity.type
_entity.pdbx_description
1 polymer ?
#
loop_
_entity_poly.entity_id
_entity_poly.type
_entity_poly.pdbx_seq_one_letter_code
_entity_poly.pdbx_strand_id
1 'polypeptide(L)'
;MADGDESERVADLARLIARDPESLSDDELVRLISTWGDLRRSAPENLGRAIAVLYRRDRLSWPEIGRRTGVPAMTAHDWARRYLSPGEDEAR
;
A
#
# COMPACT_ATOMS: atom_id res chain seq x y z
N MET A 1 1.97 -21.88 -22.55
CA MET A 1 0.71 -21.57 -21.83
C MET A 1 1.09 -20.96 -20.49
N ALA A 2 1.46 -19.68 -20.46
CA ALA A 2 1.83 -18.94 -19.23
C ALA A 2 1.13 -17.56 -19.17
N ASP A 3 0.69 -17.03 -20.31
CA ASP A 3 0.04 -15.72 -20.43
C ASP A 3 -1.32 -15.59 -19.72
N GLY A 4 -2.04 -16.71 -19.52
CA GLY A 4 -3.35 -16.69 -18.87
C GLY A 4 -3.27 -16.37 -17.37
N ASP A 5 -2.28 -16.94 -16.68
CA ASP A 5 -2.12 -16.79 -15.22
C ASP A 5 -1.57 -15.39 -14.87
N GLU A 6 -0.67 -14.86 -15.69
CA GLU A 6 -0.13 -13.50 -15.52
C GLU A 6 -1.20 -12.44 -15.80
N SER A 7 -1.99 -12.60 -16.87
CA SER A 7 -3.08 -11.67 -17.20
C SER A 7 -4.16 -11.65 -16.13
N GLU A 8 -4.48 -12.81 -15.53
CA GLU A 8 -5.45 -12.90 -14.44
C GLU A 8 -4.94 -12.21 -13.17
N ARG A 9 -3.66 -12.41 -12.81
CA ARG A 9 -3.03 -11.69 -11.69
C ARG A 9 -3.02 -10.18 -11.90
N VAL A 10 -2.70 -9.72 -13.11
CA VAL A 10 -2.73 -8.29 -13.46
C VAL A 10 -4.16 -7.73 -13.39
N ALA A 11 -5.16 -8.47 -13.85
CA ALA A 11 -6.56 -8.06 -13.76
C ALA A 11 -7.07 -8.01 -12.31
N ASP A 12 -6.65 -8.94 -11.46
CA ASP A 12 -7.00 -8.96 -10.04
C ASP A 12 -6.40 -7.76 -9.30
N LEU A 13 -5.13 -7.43 -9.59
CA LEU A 13 -4.48 -6.23 -9.09
C LEU A 13 -5.18 -4.96 -9.56
N ALA A 14 -5.54 -4.87 -10.85
CA ALA A 14 -6.30 -3.75 -11.40
C ALA A 14 -7.62 -3.51 -10.65
N ARG A 15 -8.31 -4.58 -10.25
CA ARG A 15 -9.53 -4.50 -9.44
C ARG A 15 -9.23 -4.03 -8.01
N LEU A 16 -8.18 -4.54 -7.37
CA LEU A 16 -7.76 -4.08 -6.05
C LEU A 16 -7.41 -2.60 -6.04
N ILE A 17 -6.76 -2.10 -7.09
CA ILE A 17 -6.40 -0.67 -7.26
C ILE A 17 -7.65 0.20 -7.41
N ALA A 18 -8.67 -0.30 -8.13
CA ALA A 18 -9.91 0.42 -8.35
C ALA A 18 -10.82 0.46 -7.10
N ARG A 19 -10.54 -0.39 -6.10
CA ARG A 19 -11.27 -0.43 -4.84
C ARG A 19 -10.74 0.63 -3.87
N ASP A 20 -11.63 1.10 -3.00
CA ASP A 20 -11.26 2.03 -1.94
C ASP A 20 -10.35 1.31 -0.92
N PRO A 21 -9.18 1.87 -0.56
CA PRO A 21 -8.26 1.23 0.38
C PRO A 21 -8.83 0.99 1.79
N GLU A 22 -9.83 1.77 2.23
CA GLU A 22 -10.51 1.53 3.51
C GLU A 22 -11.41 0.27 3.45
N SER A 23 -11.74 -0.23 2.26
CA SER A 23 -12.53 -1.45 2.09
C SER A 23 -11.69 -2.72 2.01
N LEU A 24 -10.37 -2.60 1.94
CA LEU A 24 -9.44 -3.71 1.82
C LEU A 24 -9.04 -4.24 3.21
N SER A 25 -8.80 -5.54 3.31
CA SER A 25 -8.15 -6.17 4.48
C SER A 25 -6.66 -5.87 4.52
N ASP A 26 -6.02 -6.11 5.66
CA ASP A 26 -4.59 -5.80 5.83
C ASP A 26 -3.70 -6.66 4.90
N ASP A 27 -4.07 -7.92 4.67
CA ASP A 27 -3.40 -8.78 3.68
C ASP A 27 -3.55 -8.24 2.24
N GLU A 28 -4.75 -7.76 1.88
CA GLU A 28 -5.00 -7.13 0.58
C GLU A 28 -4.18 -5.84 0.43
N LEU A 29 -4.08 -5.03 1.49
CA LEU A 29 -3.27 -3.82 1.52
C LEU A 29 -1.78 -4.15 1.34
N VAL A 30 -1.25 -5.14 2.08
CA VAL A 30 0.15 -5.56 1.95
C VAL A 30 0.45 -6.05 0.54
N ARG A 31 -0.43 -6.87 -0.05
CA ARG A 31 -0.28 -7.34 -1.43
C ARG A 31 -0.31 -6.19 -2.44
N LEU A 32 -1.26 -5.27 -2.29
CA LEU A 32 -1.38 -4.07 -3.14
C LEU A 32 -0.10 -3.23 -3.07
N ILE A 33 0.41 -2.93 -1.88
CA ILE A 33 1.60 -2.10 -1.68
C ILE A 33 2.85 -2.80 -2.24
N SER A 34 3.04 -4.09 -1.93
CA SER A 34 4.22 -4.85 -2.36
C SER A 34 4.30 -4.95 -3.88
N THR A 35 3.18 -5.23 -4.54
CA THR A 35 3.13 -5.40 -6.00
C THR A 35 3.39 -4.09 -6.76
N TRP A 36 3.02 -2.95 -6.15
CA TRP A 36 3.25 -1.63 -6.73
C TRP A 36 4.62 -1.03 -6.42
N GLY A 37 5.27 -1.48 -5.35
CA GLY A 37 6.68 -1.18 -5.11
C GLY A 37 7.53 -1.51 -6.33
N ASP A 38 7.17 -2.58 -7.05
CA ASP A 38 7.79 -3.01 -8.30
C ASP A 38 7.30 -2.23 -9.53
N LEU A 39 6.01 -1.85 -9.62
CA LEU A 39 5.40 -1.15 -10.78
C LEU A 39 5.64 0.37 -10.82
N ARG A 40 6.79 0.80 -10.28
CA ARG A 40 7.27 2.17 -10.10
C ARG A 40 6.86 3.15 -11.23
N ARG A 41 5.70 3.83 -11.09
CA ARG A 41 5.37 5.22 -11.54
C ARG A 41 3.88 5.56 -11.60
N SER A 42 2.96 4.61 -11.60
CA SER A 42 1.58 4.90 -12.10
C SER A 42 0.47 5.16 -11.06
N ALA A 43 0.71 5.11 -9.73
CA ALA A 43 -0.35 5.48 -8.76
C ALA A 43 0.19 5.83 -7.37
N PRO A 44 0.96 6.93 -7.20
CA PRO A 44 1.41 7.38 -5.88
C PRO A 44 0.24 7.73 -4.94
N GLU A 45 -0.98 7.88 -5.46
CA GLU A 45 -2.17 8.29 -4.71
C GLU A 45 -2.82 7.14 -3.95
N ASN A 46 -3.19 6.08 -4.67
CA ASN A 46 -3.81 4.93 -4.04
C ASN A 46 -2.82 4.20 -3.12
N LEU A 47 -1.51 4.21 -3.45
CA LEU A 47 -0.50 3.62 -2.58
C LEU A 47 -0.32 4.39 -1.28
N GLY A 48 -0.23 5.72 -1.35
CA GLY A 48 -0.12 6.55 -0.15
C GLY A 48 -1.34 6.36 0.76
N ARG A 49 -2.56 6.28 0.19
CA ARG A 49 -3.78 5.98 0.96
C ARG A 49 -3.74 4.59 1.58
N ALA A 50 -3.36 3.56 0.84
CA ALA A 50 -3.28 2.19 1.34
C ALA A 50 -2.28 2.07 2.51
N ILE A 51 -1.12 2.71 2.41
CA ILE A 51 -0.12 2.74 3.49
C ILE A 51 -0.68 3.51 4.71
N ALA A 52 -1.36 4.64 4.50
CA ALA A 52 -1.97 5.41 5.58
C ALA A 52 -3.10 4.63 6.29
N VAL A 53 -3.90 3.84 5.57
CA VAL A 53 -4.90 2.94 6.17
C VAL A 53 -4.21 1.86 7.01
N LEU A 54 -3.20 1.19 6.45
CA LEU A 54 -2.47 0.13 7.16
C LEU A 54 -1.78 0.66 8.43
N TYR A 55 -1.18 1.85 8.35
CA TYR A 55 -0.61 2.54 9.50
C TYR A 55 -1.64 2.80 10.60
N ARG A 56 -2.82 3.32 10.24
CA ARG A 56 -3.87 3.65 11.21
C ARG A 56 -4.49 2.42 11.88
N ARG A 57 -4.71 1.34 11.13
CA ARG A 57 -5.42 0.15 11.62
C ARG A 57 -4.62 -0.63 12.65
N ASP A 58 -3.39 -0.98 12.32
CA ASP A 58 -2.55 -1.81 13.19
C ASP A 58 -1.64 -0.96 14.09
N ARG A 59 -1.62 0.37 13.93
CA ARG A 59 -0.63 1.28 14.56
C ARG A 59 0.81 0.80 14.38
N LEU A 60 1.10 0.24 13.20
CA LEU A 60 2.43 -0.28 12.90
C LEU A 60 3.44 0.86 12.83
N SER A 61 4.65 0.59 13.29
CA SER A 61 5.78 1.48 13.02
C SER A 61 6.15 1.49 11.54
N TRP A 62 6.64 2.62 11.02
CA TRP A 62 7.15 2.71 9.64
C TRP A 62 8.16 1.60 9.26
N PRO A 63 9.11 1.20 10.13
CA PRO A 63 9.98 0.05 9.86
C PRO A 63 9.22 -1.27 9.68
N GLU A 64 8.15 -1.49 10.43
CA GLU A 64 7.35 -2.70 10.35
C GLU A 64 6.52 -2.74 9.07
N ILE A 65 5.93 -1.60 8.67
CA ILE A 65 5.26 -1.45 7.37
C ILE A 65 6.24 -1.78 6.25
N GLY A 66 7.47 -1.27 6.32
CA GLY A 66 8.47 -1.55 5.31
C GLY A 66 8.89 -3.02 5.24
N ARG A 67 8.99 -3.72 6.39
CA ARG A 67 9.25 -5.16 6.41
C ARG A 67 8.12 -5.98 5.79
N ARG A 68 6.86 -5.60 6.04
CA ARG A 68 5.69 -6.34 5.52
C ARG A 68 5.48 -6.10 4.03
N THR A 69 5.76 -4.89 3.55
CA THR A 69 5.43 -4.46 2.18
C THR A 69 6.62 -4.46 1.22
N GLY A 70 7.86 -4.63 1.73
CA GLY A 70 9.08 -4.51 0.94
C GLY A 70 9.43 -3.06 0.54
N VAL A 71 8.60 -2.08 0.91
CA VAL A 71 8.86 -0.66 0.62
C VAL A 71 9.75 -0.06 1.71
N PRO A 72 10.82 0.70 1.39
CA PRO A 72 11.63 1.35 2.42
C PRO A 72 10.77 2.24 3.33
N ALA A 73 11.01 2.18 4.65
CA ALA A 73 10.19 2.86 5.64
C ALA A 73 10.03 4.37 5.37
N MET A 74 11.11 5.04 4.96
CA MET A 74 11.09 6.47 4.61
C MET A 74 10.22 6.75 3.38
N THR A 75 10.27 5.87 2.38
CA THR A 75 9.42 5.96 1.17
C THR A 75 7.95 5.72 1.51
N ALA A 76 7.66 4.74 2.37
CA ALA A 76 6.31 4.47 2.83
C ALA A 76 5.73 5.67 3.61
N HIS A 77 6.53 6.28 4.49
CA HIS A 77 6.18 7.50 5.20
C HIS A 77 5.92 8.67 4.23
N ASP A 78 6.84 8.95 3.31
CA ASP A 78 6.69 10.04 2.33
C ASP A 78 5.40 9.91 1.50
N TRP A 79 5.04 8.69 1.10
CA TRP A 79 3.81 8.44 0.34
C TRP A 79 2.55 8.59 1.19
N ALA A 80 2.59 8.13 2.44
CA ALA A 80 1.45 8.17 3.35
C ALA A 80 1.21 9.56 3.95
N ARG A 81 2.26 10.37 4.15
CA ARG A 81 2.22 11.64 4.89
C ARG A 81 1.10 12.57 4.45
N ARG A 82 0.82 12.64 3.14
CA ARG A 82 -0.23 13.51 2.58
C ARG A 82 -1.67 13.04 2.87
N TYR A 83 -1.82 11.84 3.42
CA TYR A 83 -3.10 11.19 3.73
C TYR A 83 -3.29 10.90 5.22
N LEU A 84 -2.27 11.17 6.04
CA LEU A 84 -2.39 11.15 7.49
C LEU A 84 -2.97 12.48 7.96
N SER A 85 -3.79 12.42 9.01
CA SER A 85 -4.32 13.62 9.66
C SER A 85 -3.22 14.28 10.50
N PRO A 86 -3.21 15.62 10.61
CA PRO A 86 -2.29 16.31 11.50
C PRO A 86 -2.49 15.82 12.95
N GLY A 87 -1.46 15.21 13.52
CA GLY A 87 -1.47 14.55 14.85
C GLY A 87 -1.26 13.03 14.83
N GLU A 88 -1.43 12.35 13.68
CA GLU A 88 -1.16 10.90 13.55
C GLU A 88 0.33 10.60 13.26
N ASP A 89 1.05 11.59 12.72
CA ASP A 89 2.48 11.53 12.40
C ASP A 89 3.38 11.82 13.61
N GLU A 90 2.88 12.59 14.58
CA GLU A 90 3.62 13.04 15.78
C GLU A 90 3.49 12.09 16.98
N ALA A 91 2.71 11.01 16.86
CA ALA A 91 2.41 10.11 17.98
C ALA A 91 3.59 9.18 18.37
N ARG A 92 4.84 9.51 18.01
CA ARG A 92 5.99 8.71 18.43
C ARG A 92 7.28 9.49 18.64
#